data_AF-A0A8S4BGS9-F1
#
_entry.id   AF-A0A8S4BGS9-F1
#
_cell.length_a   1.000
_cell.length_b   1.000
_cell.length_c   1.000
_cell.angle_alpha   90.00
_cell.angle_beta   90.00
_cell.angle_gamma   90.00
#
_symmetry.space_group_name_H-M   'P 1'
#
loop_
_entity.id
_entity.type
_entity.pdbx_description
1 polymer ?
#
loop_
_entity_poly.entity_id
_entity_poly.type
_entity_poly.pdbx_seq_one_letter_code
_entity_poly.pdbx_strand_id
1 'polypeptide(L)'
;MRGGVSDVEVLQAALLHDTVEDTDTSPAELEARFGPVVARIVQEVTDDKGLAKAERKRMQVERAARCSRQAKLVKLADKLYNLRDLNRCTPTGWTAERVQEYFVWACEVVKGLRGTNSALEEKLEELFKQRGVQL
;
A
#
# COMPACT_ATOMS: atom_id res chain seq x y z
N MET A 1 -2.95 8.14 -17.72
CA MET A 1 -2.46 7.64 -16.41
C MET A 1 -3.03 8.52 -15.30
N ARG A 2 -3.95 8.01 -14.46
CA ARG A 2 -4.69 8.82 -13.46
C ARG A 2 -3.95 8.83 -12.10
N GLY A 3 -2.97 9.72 -11.94
CA GLY A 3 -2.27 9.92 -10.65
C GLY A 3 -1.11 10.91 -10.66
N GLY A 4 -0.65 11.35 -11.84
CA GLY A 4 0.41 12.36 -11.96
C GLY A 4 1.81 11.90 -11.52
N VAL A 5 1.99 10.63 -11.19
CA VAL A 5 3.32 10.06 -10.87
C VAL A 5 4.00 9.68 -12.18
N SER A 6 4.98 10.48 -12.60
CA SER A 6 5.82 10.24 -13.79
C SER A 6 7.18 9.64 -13.43
N ASP A 7 7.42 9.38 -12.15
CA ASP A 7 8.66 8.82 -11.65
C ASP A 7 8.71 7.32 -11.99
N VAL A 8 9.61 6.96 -12.90
CA VAL A 8 9.76 5.58 -13.39
C VAL A 8 10.09 4.61 -12.25
N GLU A 9 10.83 5.06 -11.24
CA GLU A 9 11.24 4.21 -10.11
C GLU A 9 10.04 3.89 -9.22
N VAL A 10 9.14 4.86 -9.00
CA VAL A 10 7.90 4.65 -8.25
C VAL A 10 6.96 3.71 -9.00
N LEU A 11 6.87 3.85 -10.33
CA LEU A 11 6.06 2.95 -11.15
C LEU A 11 6.60 1.52 -11.16
N GLN A 12 7.93 1.36 -11.27
CA GLN A 12 8.59 0.05 -11.16
C GLN A 12 8.40 -0.56 -9.78
N ALA A 13 8.62 0.20 -8.70
CA ALA A 13 8.40 -0.29 -7.35
C ALA A 13 6.93 -0.68 -7.09
N ALA A 14 5.96 0.07 -7.62
CA ALA A 14 4.55 -0.29 -7.53
C ALA A 14 4.22 -1.60 -8.27
N LEU A 15 4.90 -1.92 -9.36
CA LEU A 15 4.73 -3.22 -10.03
C LEU A 15 5.41 -4.37 -9.26
N LEU A 16 6.49 -4.07 -8.54
CA LEU A 16 7.33 -5.08 -7.87
C LEU A 16 6.98 -5.29 -6.39
N HIS A 17 6.14 -4.45 -5.79
CA HIS A 17 5.91 -4.47 -4.33
C HIS A 17 5.46 -5.83 -3.78
N ASP A 18 4.61 -6.55 -4.52
CA ASP A 18 4.16 -7.90 -4.16
C ASP A 18 5.14 -9.00 -4.57
N THR A 19 6.01 -8.76 -5.55
CA THR A 19 6.94 -9.80 -6.04
C THR A 19 7.93 -10.22 -4.97
N VAL A 20 8.40 -9.31 -4.12
CA VAL A 20 9.31 -9.64 -3.01
C VAL A 20 8.57 -10.33 -1.87
N GLU A 21 7.29 -10.00 -1.70
CA GLU A 21 6.46 -10.58 -0.66
C GLU A 21 6.01 -12.00 -0.96
N ASP A 22 5.82 -12.33 -2.24
CA ASP A 22 5.18 -13.56 -2.69
C ASP A 22 6.11 -14.48 -3.50
N THR A 23 7.38 -14.11 -3.69
CA THR A 23 8.40 -14.93 -4.37
C THR A 23 9.72 -14.94 -3.61
N ASP A 24 10.63 -15.85 -3.93
CA ASP A 24 11.99 -15.95 -3.35
C ASP A 24 12.95 -14.84 -3.84
N THR A 25 12.44 -13.70 -4.32
CA THR A 25 13.25 -12.60 -4.84
C THR A 25 14.01 -11.91 -3.71
N SER A 26 15.35 -11.90 -3.78
CA SER A 26 16.20 -11.24 -2.79
C SER A 26 16.37 -9.73 -3.05
N PRO A 27 16.66 -8.92 -2.00
CA PRO A 27 16.97 -7.50 -2.18
C PRO A 27 18.16 -7.24 -3.12
N ALA A 28 19.16 -8.14 -3.10
CA ALA A 28 20.34 -8.04 -3.97
C ALA A 28 19.98 -8.25 -5.45
N GLU A 29 19.05 -9.16 -5.77
CA GLU A 29 18.56 -9.35 -7.14
C GLU A 29 17.76 -8.15 -7.64
N LEU A 30 16.95 -7.52 -6.77
CA LEU A 30 16.25 -6.29 -7.12
C LEU A 30 17.22 -5.16 -7.43
N GLU A 31 18.25 -5.00 -6.59
CA GLU A 31 19.26 -3.96 -6.78
C GLU A 31 20.04 -4.18 -8.08
N ALA A 32 20.44 -5.42 -8.37
CA ALA A 32 21.16 -5.77 -9.59
C ALA A 32 20.34 -5.52 -10.87
N ARG A 33 19.01 -5.72 -10.82
CA ARG A 33 18.13 -5.63 -12.00
C ARG A 33 17.46 -4.28 -12.20
N PHE A 34 17.11 -3.61 -11.11
CA PHE A 34 16.30 -2.38 -11.12
C PHE A 34 17.00 -1.20 -10.44
N GLY A 35 18.18 -1.42 -9.87
CA GLY A 35 18.98 -0.40 -9.22
C GLY A 35 18.63 -0.18 -7.75
N PRO A 36 19.50 0.54 -7.01
CA PRO A 36 19.39 0.71 -5.57
C PRO A 36 18.18 1.53 -5.14
N VAL A 37 17.70 2.45 -5.98
CA VAL A 37 16.53 3.28 -5.67
C VAL A 37 15.26 2.44 -5.62
N VAL A 38 15.02 1.62 -6.65
CA VAL A 38 13.84 0.74 -6.70
C VAL A 38 13.92 -0.30 -5.58
N ALA A 39 15.07 -0.93 -5.37
CA ALA A 39 15.27 -1.92 -4.29
C ALA A 39 14.95 -1.32 -2.91
N ARG A 40 15.40 -0.09 -2.62
CA ARG A 40 15.07 0.61 -1.37
C ARG A 40 13.58 0.88 -1.23
N ILE A 41 12.91 1.37 -2.28
CA ILE A 41 11.47 1.65 -2.23
C ILE A 41 10.70 0.36 -1.96
N VAL A 42 11.05 -0.72 -2.66
CA VAL A 42 10.41 -2.04 -2.49
C VAL A 42 10.62 -2.54 -1.05
N GLN A 43 11.83 -2.44 -0.50
CA GLN A 43 12.12 -2.82 0.88
C GLN A 43 11.27 -2.06 1.92
N GLU A 44 10.99 -0.77 1.69
CA GLU A 44 10.15 0.03 2.60
C GLU A 44 8.65 -0.35 2.56
N VAL A 45 8.21 -0.96 1.46
CA VAL A 45 6.82 -1.37 1.26
C VAL A 45 6.57 -2.85 1.53
N THR A 46 7.62 -3.67 1.60
CA THR A 46 7.55 -5.09 1.97
C THR A 46 7.29 -5.29 3.48
N ASP A 47 6.29 -6.10 3.80
CA ASP A 47 5.99 -6.58 5.15
C ASP A 47 6.91 -7.75 5.55
N ASP A 48 7.23 -7.82 6.85
CA ASP A 48 7.93 -8.98 7.43
C ASP A 48 6.96 -10.16 7.63
N LYS A 49 7.03 -11.16 6.74
CA LYS A 49 6.19 -12.37 6.77
C LYS A 49 6.49 -13.31 7.95
N GLY A 50 7.58 -13.11 8.69
CA GLY A 50 7.87 -13.84 9.93
C GLY A 50 6.94 -13.46 11.08
N LEU A 51 6.23 -12.33 10.96
CA LEU A 51 5.32 -11.82 11.98
C LEU A 51 3.86 -12.24 11.73
N ALA A 52 3.12 -12.40 12.82
CA ALA A 52 1.69 -12.66 12.78
C ALA A 52 0.95 -11.55 12.01
N LYS A 53 -0.12 -11.90 11.30
CA LYS A 53 -0.90 -10.95 10.47
C LYS A 53 -1.36 -9.70 11.23
N ALA A 54 -1.75 -9.85 12.50
CA ALA A 54 -2.15 -8.74 13.34
C ALA A 54 -0.98 -7.77 13.60
N GLU A 55 0.21 -8.31 13.85
CA GLU A 55 1.42 -7.52 14.08
C GLU A 55 1.88 -6.81 12.81
N ARG A 56 1.82 -7.48 11.65
CA ARG A 56 2.08 -6.84 10.35
C ARG A 56 1.16 -5.64 10.10
N LYS A 57 -0.14 -5.81 10.34
CA LYS A 57 -1.13 -4.72 10.23
C LYS A 57 -0.81 -3.55 11.16
N ARG A 58 -0.43 -3.83 12.40
CA ARG A 58 -0.05 -2.82 13.39
C ARG A 58 1.19 -2.05 12.94
N MET A 59 2.24 -2.76 12.52
CA MET A 59 3.47 -2.14 12.02
C MET A 59 3.23 -1.26 10.80
N GLN A 60 2.33 -1.63 9.88
CA GLN A 60 2.00 -0.78 8.73
C GLN A 60 1.48 0.59 9.18
N VAL A 61 0.64 0.65 10.22
CA VAL A 61 0.14 1.92 10.78
C VAL A 61 1.28 2.71 11.43
N GLU A 62 2.08 2.06 12.28
CA GLU A 62 3.18 2.72 13.01
C GLU A 62 4.27 3.28 12.08
N ARG A 63 4.56 2.56 10.97
CA ARG A 63 5.62 2.93 10.02
C ARG A 63 5.14 3.89 8.94
N ALA A 64 3.85 4.00 8.68
CA ALA A 64 3.30 4.79 7.57
C ALA A 64 3.85 6.23 7.52
N ALA A 65 3.91 6.92 8.66
CA ALA A 65 4.43 8.28 8.75
C ALA A 65 5.93 8.41 8.46
N ARG A 66 6.70 7.34 8.71
CA ARG A 66 8.17 7.29 8.63
C ARG A 66 8.70 6.87 7.26
N CYS A 67 7.84 6.33 6.39
CA CYS A 67 8.22 5.95 5.03
C CYS A 67 8.70 7.15 4.21
N SER A 68 9.60 6.90 3.27
CA SER A 68 10.01 7.88 2.25
C SER A 68 8.82 8.32 1.40
N ARG A 69 8.92 9.50 0.77
CA ARG A 69 7.85 10.01 -0.09
C ARG A 69 7.52 9.02 -1.21
N GLN A 70 8.51 8.39 -1.83
CA GLN A 70 8.31 7.36 -2.85
C GLN A 70 7.56 6.15 -2.31
N ALA A 71 7.95 5.62 -1.14
CA ALA A 71 7.27 4.49 -0.51
C ALA A 71 5.82 4.85 -0.12
N LYS A 72 5.57 6.08 0.35
CA LYS A 72 4.21 6.58 0.63
C LYS A 72 3.35 6.60 -0.63
N LEU A 73 3.89 7.02 -1.78
CA LEU A 73 3.16 6.99 -3.06
C LEU A 73 2.73 5.58 -3.45
N VAL A 74 3.65 4.61 -3.35
CA VAL A 74 3.35 3.20 -3.62
C VAL A 74 2.28 2.68 -2.68
N LYS A 75 2.40 2.93 -1.36
CA LYS A 75 1.41 2.50 -0.36
C LYS A 75 0.03 3.13 -0.57
N LEU A 76 -0.04 4.41 -0.95
CA LEU A 76 -1.31 5.07 -1.29
C LEU A 76 -1.97 4.44 -2.52
N ALA A 77 -1.18 4.16 -3.56
CA ALA A 77 -1.68 3.53 -4.77
C ALA A 77 -2.16 2.09 -4.52
N ASP A 78 -1.40 1.30 -3.76
CA ASP A 78 -1.77 -0.05 -3.30
C ASP A 78 -3.10 -0.03 -2.53
N LYS A 79 -3.24 0.83 -1.52
CA LYS A 79 -4.49 0.92 -0.75
C LYS A 79 -5.66 1.35 -1.62
N LEU A 80 -5.45 2.28 -2.55
CA LEU A 80 -6.50 2.70 -3.48
C LEU A 80 -6.96 1.54 -4.39
N TYR A 81 -6.01 0.74 -4.90
CA TYR A 81 -6.32 -0.43 -5.71
C TYR A 81 -7.09 -1.48 -4.90
N ASN A 82 -6.57 -1.86 -3.72
CA ASN A 82 -7.18 -2.89 -2.86
C ASN A 82 -8.59 -2.52 -2.41
N LEU A 83 -8.82 -1.26 -2.00
CA LEU A 83 -10.16 -0.80 -1.59
C LEU A 83 -11.15 -0.76 -2.75
N ARG A 84 -10.69 -0.40 -3.95
CA ARG A 84 -11.53 -0.49 -5.16
C ARG A 84 -11.88 -1.92 -5.52
N ASP A 85 -10.92 -2.82 -5.41
CA ASP A 85 -11.14 -4.23 -5.70
C ASP A 85 -12.14 -4.84 -4.71
N LEU A 86 -12.00 -4.55 -3.42
CA LEU A 86 -12.96 -4.97 -2.38
C LEU A 86 -14.38 -4.42 -2.59
N ASN A 87 -14.53 -3.24 -3.19
CA ASN A 87 -15.85 -2.71 -3.56
C ASN A 87 -16.41 -3.38 -4.83
N ARG A 88 -15.55 -3.82 -5.75
CA ARG A 88 -15.96 -4.48 -7.00
C ARG A 88 -16.31 -5.95 -6.79
N CYS A 89 -15.49 -6.66 -6.04
CA CYS A 89 -15.62 -8.09 -5.79
C CYS A 89 -15.12 -8.42 -4.39
N THR A 90 -16.03 -8.81 -3.50
CA THR A 90 -15.65 -9.33 -2.18
C THR A 90 -14.95 -10.68 -2.37
N PRO A 91 -13.72 -10.89 -1.86
CA PRO A 91 -13.03 -12.15 -1.99
C PRO A 91 -13.81 -13.32 -1.39
N THR A 92 -13.72 -14.50 -2.00
CA THR A 92 -14.38 -15.71 -1.51
C THR A 92 -13.98 -15.99 -0.05
N GLY A 93 -14.97 -16.18 0.81
CA GLY A 93 -14.77 -16.43 2.25
C GLY A 93 -14.60 -15.18 3.12
N TRP A 94 -14.74 -13.97 2.57
CA TRP A 94 -14.81 -12.74 3.36
C TRP A 94 -16.26 -12.35 3.66
N THR A 95 -16.53 -12.02 4.91
CA THR A 95 -17.83 -11.45 5.32
C THR A 95 -17.84 -9.93 5.11
N ALA A 96 -19.04 -9.32 5.13
CA ALA A 96 -19.17 -7.87 5.02
C ALA A 96 -18.45 -7.14 6.17
N GLU A 97 -18.48 -7.71 7.37
CA GLU A 97 -17.79 -7.19 8.56
C GLU A 97 -16.28 -7.20 8.34
N ARG A 98 -15.73 -8.28 7.81
CA ARG A 98 -14.30 -8.38 7.51
C ARG A 98 -13.85 -7.37 6.44
N VAL A 99 -14.70 -7.09 5.46
CA VAL A 99 -14.44 -6.02 4.49
C VAL A 99 -14.42 -4.68 5.21
N GLN A 100 -15.41 -4.40 6.07
CA GLN A 100 -15.45 -3.14 6.83
C GLN A 100 -14.23 -2.96 7.74
N GLU A 101 -13.79 -4.01 8.45
CA GLU A 101 -12.56 -4.01 9.24
C GLU A 101 -11.33 -3.67 8.40
N TYR A 102 -11.27 -4.15 7.15
CA TYR A 102 -10.21 -3.80 6.23
C TYR A 102 -10.24 -2.31 5.86
N PHE A 103 -11.43 -1.74 5.61
CA PHE A 103 -11.57 -0.29 5.35
C PHE A 103 -11.13 0.55 6.55
N VAL A 104 -11.50 0.16 7.77
CA VAL A 104 -11.08 0.86 8.99
C VAL A 104 -9.56 0.80 9.16
N TRP A 105 -8.96 -0.38 9.02
CA TRP A 105 -7.50 -0.54 9.09
C TRP A 105 -6.77 0.26 8.00
N ALA A 106 -7.26 0.20 6.76
CA ALA A 106 -6.67 0.94 5.65
C ALA A 106 -6.71 2.46 5.91
N CYS A 107 -7.80 2.96 6.52
CA CYS A 107 -7.90 4.36 6.93
C CYS A 107 -6.78 4.76 7.90
N GLU A 108 -6.54 3.95 8.95
CA GLU A 108 -5.45 4.21 9.92
C GLU A 108 -4.08 4.24 9.25
N VAL A 109 -3.83 3.36 8.27
CA VAL A 109 -2.60 3.41 7.48
C VAL A 109 -2.53 4.70 6.66
N VAL A 110 -3.60 5.04 5.93
CA VAL A 110 -3.63 6.22 5.04
C VAL A 110 -3.46 7.52 5.82
N LYS A 111 -3.95 7.63 7.06
CA LYS A 111 -3.70 8.79 7.94
C LYS A 111 -2.21 9.11 8.08
N GLY A 112 -1.35 8.09 8.23
CA GLY A 112 0.10 8.26 8.28
C GLY A 112 0.76 8.59 6.93
N LEU A 113 0.05 8.37 5.82
CA LEU A 113 0.53 8.61 4.46
C LEU A 113 0.13 10.00 3.91
N ARG A 114 -0.74 10.74 4.61
CA ARG A 114 -1.26 12.04 4.17
C ARG A 114 -0.17 13.08 3.91
N GLY A 115 -0.48 14.03 3.02
CA GLY A 115 0.45 15.08 2.60
C GLY A 115 1.47 14.62 1.56
N THR A 116 1.21 13.50 0.88
CA THR A 116 2.11 12.92 -0.12
C THR A 116 1.60 13.17 -1.54
N ASN A 117 0.31 12.92 -1.79
CA ASN A 117 -0.33 13.08 -3.10
C ASN A 117 -1.83 13.33 -2.93
N SER A 118 -2.24 14.57 -3.09
CA SER A 118 -3.64 15.00 -2.93
C SER A 118 -4.60 14.20 -3.83
N ALA A 119 -4.23 13.94 -5.08
CA ALA A 119 -5.09 13.24 -6.04
C ALA A 119 -5.33 11.76 -5.70
N LEU A 120 -4.42 11.10 -4.97
CA LEU A 120 -4.64 9.74 -4.43
C LEU A 120 -5.42 9.81 -3.11
N GLU A 121 -5.09 10.76 -2.25
CA GLU A 121 -5.74 10.99 -0.95
C GLU A 121 -7.23 11.31 -1.11
N GLU A 122 -7.60 12.18 -2.05
CA GLU A 122 -9.00 12.53 -2.36
C GLU A 122 -9.82 11.30 -2.79
N LYS A 123 -9.26 10.46 -3.67
CA LYS A 123 -9.94 9.23 -4.12
C LYS A 123 -10.10 8.21 -3.00
N LEU A 124 -9.13 8.12 -2.11
CA LEU A 124 -9.22 7.27 -0.91
C LEU A 124 -10.29 7.80 0.03
N GLU A 125 -10.35 9.11 0.24
CA GLU A 125 -11.37 9.75 1.07
C GLU A 125 -12.79 9.49 0.55
N GLU A 126 -13.00 9.55 -0.76
CA GLU A 126 -14.29 9.16 -1.39
C GLU A 126 -14.68 7.72 -1.07
N LEU A 127 -13.75 6.77 -1.16
CA LEU A 127 -14.00 5.36 -0.85
C LEU A 127 -14.29 5.13 0.63
N PHE A 128 -13.59 5.82 1.53
CA PHE A 128 -13.85 5.74 2.97
C PHE A 128 -15.24 6.30 3.31
N LYS A 129 -15.62 7.45 2.72
CA LYS A 129 -16.95 8.06 2.92
C LYS A 129 -18.09 7.12 2.51
N GLN A 130 -17.95 6.40 1.39
CA GLN A 130 -18.94 5.41 0.94
C GLN A 130 -19.18 4.27 1.95
N ARG A 131 -18.23 4.03 2.86
CA ARG A 131 -18.27 3.00 3.89
C ARG A 131 -18.48 3.57 5.30
N GLY A 132 -18.79 4.87 5.41
CA GLY A 132 -18.96 5.55 6.70
C GLY A 132 -17.67 5.64 7.52
N VAL A 133 -16.51 5.54 6.89
CA VAL A 133 -15.20 5.70 7.53
C VAL A 133 -14.68 7.11 7.25
N GLN A 134 -14.16 7.78 8.28
CA GLN A 134 -13.63 9.14 8.16
C GLN A 134 -12.10 9.14 8.24
N LEU A 135 -11.47 9.78 7.24
CA LEU A 135 -10.03 9.92 7.08
C LEU A 135 -9.45 11.14 7.81
#